data_AF-A0A9E1AGQ9-F1
#
_entry.id   AF-A0A9E1AGQ9-F1
#
_cell.length_a   1.000
_cell.length_b   1.000
_cell.length_c   1.000
_cell.angle_alpha   90.00
_cell.angle_beta   90.00
_cell.angle_gamma   90.00
#
_symmetry.space_group_name_H-M   'P 1'
#
loop_
_entity.id
_entity.type
_entity.pdbx_description
1 polymer ?
#
loop_
_entity_poly.entity_id
_entity_poly.type
_entity_poly.pdbx_seq_one_letter_code
_entity_poly.pdbx_strand_id
1 'polypeptide(L)'
;MTRKIGFSKVSWLGVLAGLLGYFFHATMRSGGSAIPLVAFSVLMALLFWLSAVTLEKKSRYDEVFRPMRSDFICNTLGAIGLGAGCVMGLKGGGTAVLVIGLLGLFGALALLLGGVFRMKKSVPSAACYVPAILYYVCKLFYDFRRWMHDPAILDYCFCLFALICFMIATYHAASFSFDHGGRRRLCFYSLCGVFFGATAMAGQDLSGLLIYGASACVCLAYAMQALGNGK
;
A
#
# COMPACT_ATOMS: atom_id res chain seq x y z
N MET A 1 -17.09 11.08 29.53
CA MET A 1 -15.69 10.67 29.28
C MET A 1 -15.66 9.46 28.34
N THR A 2 -15.63 9.69 27.03
CA THR A 2 -15.50 8.62 26.04
C THR A 2 -14.04 8.19 25.97
N ARG A 3 -13.73 6.98 26.45
CA ARG A 3 -12.40 6.36 26.31
C ARG A 3 -12.06 6.33 24.82
N LYS A 4 -11.16 7.22 24.38
CA LYS A 4 -10.56 7.17 23.05
C LYS A 4 -9.77 5.85 22.98
N ILE A 5 -10.35 4.83 22.37
CA ILE A 5 -9.63 3.61 21.99
C ILE A 5 -8.37 4.09 21.27
N GLY A 6 -7.19 3.74 21.79
CA GLY A 6 -5.92 4.25 21.28
C GLY A 6 -5.72 3.83 19.83
N PHE A 7 -6.07 4.70 18.89
CA PHE A 7 -5.98 4.49 17.43
C PHE A 7 -4.56 4.16 16.94
N SER A 8 -3.52 4.43 17.76
CA SER A 8 -2.14 3.97 17.53
C SER A 8 -2.02 2.44 17.43
N LYS A 9 -2.95 1.67 18.03
CA LYS A 9 -2.96 0.19 17.94
C LYS A 9 -3.56 -0.33 16.62
N VAL A 10 -4.26 0.51 15.86
CA VAL A 10 -4.99 0.09 14.64
C VAL A 10 -4.05 -0.08 13.44
N SER A 11 -2.92 0.64 13.39
CA SER A 11 -1.89 0.42 12.36
C SER A 11 -1.23 -0.96 12.53
N TRP A 12 -0.96 -1.38 13.76
CA TRP A 12 -0.47 -2.73 14.07
C TRP A 12 -1.48 -3.83 13.75
N LEU A 13 -2.77 -3.53 13.87
CA LEU A 13 -3.83 -4.45 13.44
C LEU A 13 -3.75 -4.70 11.92
N GLY A 14 -3.43 -3.68 11.11
CA GLY A 14 -3.16 -3.87 9.68
C GLY A 14 -1.96 -4.78 9.40
N VAL A 15 -0.87 -4.63 10.15
CA VAL A 15 0.33 -5.50 10.01
C VAL A 15 0.03 -6.94 10.40
N LEU A 16 -0.59 -7.16 11.56
CA LEU A 16 -0.96 -8.50 12.04
C LEU A 16 -1.96 -9.17 11.07
N ALA A 17 -2.93 -8.40 10.56
CA ALA A 17 -3.86 -8.90 9.55
C ALA A 17 -3.14 -9.27 8.26
N GLY A 18 -2.19 -8.46 7.80
CA GLY A 18 -1.39 -8.77 6.61
C GLY A 18 -0.57 -10.05 6.77
N LEU A 19 0.06 -10.25 7.94
CA LEU A 19 0.80 -11.49 8.25
C LEU A 19 -0.12 -12.71 8.28
N LEU A 20 -1.27 -12.62 8.94
CA LEU A 20 -2.26 -13.69 8.97
C LEU A 20 -2.83 -13.98 7.57
N GLY A 21 -3.08 -12.94 6.77
CA GLY A 21 -3.49 -13.06 5.36
C GLY A 21 -2.43 -13.79 4.52
N TYR A 22 -1.16 -13.45 4.69
CA TYR A 22 -0.05 -14.17 4.06
C TYR A 22 -0.05 -15.66 4.42
N PHE A 23 -0.18 -16.00 5.70
CA PHE A 23 -0.21 -17.41 6.13
C PHE A 23 -1.44 -18.16 5.59
N PHE A 24 -2.63 -17.55 5.62
CA PHE A 24 -3.83 -18.15 5.03
C PHE A 24 -3.72 -18.33 3.52
N HIS A 25 -3.04 -17.41 2.82
CA HIS A 25 -2.78 -17.56 1.40
C HIS A 25 -1.74 -18.65 1.13
N ALA A 26 -0.67 -18.73 1.91
CA ALA A 26 0.31 -19.81 1.82
C ALA A 26 -0.32 -21.19 2.06
N THR A 27 -1.22 -21.33 3.04
CA THR A 27 -1.93 -22.59 3.31
C THR A 27 -2.92 -22.95 2.20
N MET A 28 -3.61 -21.97 1.62
CA MET A 28 -4.46 -22.19 0.45
C MET A 28 -3.63 -22.73 -0.73
N ARG A 29 -2.46 -22.14 -0.99
CA ARG A 29 -1.54 -22.60 -2.05
C ARG A 29 -0.95 -23.99 -1.80
N SER A 30 -0.87 -24.44 -0.55
CA SER A 30 -0.45 -25.81 -0.20
C SER A 30 -1.59 -26.84 -0.28
N GLY A 31 -2.71 -26.52 -0.95
CA GLY A 31 -3.88 -27.40 -1.10
C GLY A 31 -4.98 -27.20 -0.06
N GLY A 32 -4.89 -26.15 0.76
CA GLY A 32 -5.92 -25.78 1.73
C GLY A 32 -7.14 -25.09 1.11
N SER A 33 -8.23 -25.01 1.87
CA SER A 33 -9.44 -24.29 1.43
C SER A 33 -9.22 -22.79 1.36
N ALA A 34 -9.80 -22.15 0.34
CA ALA A 34 -9.87 -20.71 0.17
C ALA A 34 -10.81 -19.99 1.16
N ILE A 35 -11.75 -20.72 1.76
CA ILE A 35 -12.83 -20.15 2.57
C ILE A 35 -12.31 -19.31 3.76
N PRO A 36 -11.34 -19.78 4.57
CA PRO A 36 -10.82 -19.01 5.69
C PRO A 36 -10.19 -17.69 5.25
N LEU A 37 -9.44 -17.70 4.14
CA LEU A 37 -8.79 -16.52 3.59
C LEU A 37 -9.81 -15.49 3.11
N VAL A 38 -10.85 -15.93 2.40
CA VAL A 38 -11.92 -15.03 1.90
C VAL A 38 -12.72 -14.45 3.07
N ALA A 39 -13.16 -15.29 4.01
CA ALA A 39 -13.91 -14.85 5.19
C ALA A 39 -13.10 -13.85 6.03
N PHE A 40 -11.82 -14.14 6.24
CA PHE A 40 -10.90 -13.24 6.93
C PHE A 40 -10.72 -11.92 6.18
N SER A 41 -10.55 -11.96 4.85
CA SER A 41 -10.42 -10.75 4.03
C SER A 41 -11.64 -9.84 4.12
N VAL A 42 -12.86 -10.41 4.07
CA VAL A 42 -14.11 -9.66 4.23
C VAL A 42 -14.20 -9.04 5.63
N LEU A 43 -13.90 -9.83 6.68
CA LEU A 43 -13.89 -9.33 8.05
C LEU A 43 -12.92 -8.16 8.22
N MET A 44 -11.70 -8.29 7.70
CA MET A 44 -10.68 -7.25 7.80
C MET A 44 -11.07 -5.99 7.03
N ALA A 45 -11.64 -6.12 5.83
CA ALA A 45 -12.14 -4.98 5.06
C ALA A 45 -13.23 -4.21 5.84
N LEU A 46 -14.15 -4.92 6.51
CA LEU A 46 -15.17 -4.30 7.37
C LEU A 46 -14.54 -3.60 8.57
N LEU A 47 -13.56 -4.22 9.24
CA LEU A 47 -12.86 -3.60 10.37
C LEU A 47 -12.08 -2.35 9.97
N PHE A 48 -11.41 -2.36 8.81
CA PHE A 48 -10.72 -1.19 8.28
C PHE A 48 -11.70 -0.09 7.89
N TRP A 49 -12.85 -0.44 7.32
CA TRP A 49 -13.89 0.52 6.99
C TRP A 49 -14.46 1.18 8.26
N LEU A 50 -14.80 0.40 9.29
CA LEU A 50 -15.24 0.93 10.59
C LEU A 50 -14.18 1.83 11.23
N SER A 51 -12.91 1.42 11.16
CA SER A 51 -11.77 2.22 11.65
C SER A 51 -11.64 3.54 10.89
N ALA A 52 -11.89 3.55 9.58
CA ALA A 52 -11.82 4.75 8.76
C ALA A 52 -13.02 5.69 8.97
N VAL A 53 -14.24 5.17 9.10
CA VAL A 53 -15.47 5.97 9.25
C VAL A 53 -15.51 6.70 10.60
N THR A 54 -14.91 6.11 11.63
CA THR A 54 -14.81 6.70 12.98
C THR A 54 -13.82 7.86 13.09
N LEU A 55 -12.94 8.06 12.09
CA LEU A 55 -12.02 9.19 12.07
C LEU A 55 -12.72 10.51 11.74
N GLU A 56 -12.22 11.62 12.28
CA GLU A 56 -12.64 12.97 11.87
C GLU A 56 -12.30 13.22 10.39
N LYS A 57 -13.18 13.92 9.68
CA LYS A 57 -12.89 14.38 8.32
C LYS A 57 -11.83 15.47 8.40
N LYS A 58 -10.71 15.26 7.72
CA LYS A 58 -9.61 16.21 7.60
C LYS A 58 -9.13 16.23 6.16
N SER A 59 -8.96 17.43 5.63
CA SER A 59 -8.51 17.65 4.25
C SER A 59 -7.18 18.39 4.15
N ARG A 60 -6.84 19.17 5.18
CA ARG A 60 -5.59 19.94 5.23
C ARG A 60 -4.41 19.03 5.55
N TYR A 61 -3.28 19.28 4.90
CA TYR A 61 -2.06 18.47 5.06
C TYR A 61 -1.57 18.42 6.51
N ASP A 62 -1.43 19.59 7.16
CA ASP A 62 -0.87 19.71 8.50
C ASP A 62 -1.67 18.99 9.59
N GLU A 63 -2.95 18.72 9.34
CA GLU A 63 -3.81 18.06 10.31
C GLU A 63 -3.64 16.53 10.33
N VAL A 64 -2.99 15.98 9.29
CA VAL A 64 -2.80 14.54 9.07
C VAL A 64 -1.33 14.16 9.04
N PHE A 65 -0.51 14.89 8.26
CA PHE A 65 0.90 14.58 8.12
C PHE A 65 1.75 15.36 9.12
N ARG A 66 2.54 14.62 9.90
CA ARG A 66 3.50 15.19 10.84
C ARG A 66 4.85 14.49 10.73
N PRO A 67 5.95 15.12 11.14
CA PRO A 67 7.25 14.45 11.21
C PRO A 67 7.15 13.25 12.15
N MET A 68 7.34 12.05 11.61
CA MET A 68 7.25 10.80 12.35
C MET A 68 8.33 9.84 11.87
N ARG A 69 9.21 9.39 12.78
CA ARG A 69 10.34 8.53 12.41
C ARG A 69 9.89 7.17 11.85
N SER A 70 8.81 6.58 12.40
CA SER A 70 8.29 5.31 11.90
C SER A 70 7.72 5.42 10.48
N ASP A 71 6.99 6.50 10.18
CA ASP A 71 6.54 6.81 8.81
C ASP A 71 7.74 6.94 7.86
N PHE A 72 8.77 7.67 8.25
CA PHE A 72 9.97 7.82 7.42
C PHE A 72 10.69 6.49 7.18
N ILE A 73 10.86 5.66 8.22
CA ILE A 73 11.49 4.34 8.10
C ILE A 73 10.67 3.44 7.18
N CYS A 74 9.35 3.31 7.40
CA CYS A 74 8.48 2.48 6.57
C CYS A 74 8.42 2.96 5.12
N ASN A 75 8.35 4.28 4.90
CA ASN A 75 8.37 4.85 3.56
C ASN A 75 9.72 4.63 2.86
N THR A 76 10.84 4.77 3.58
CA THR A 76 12.18 4.58 3.02
C THR A 76 12.43 3.12 2.66
N LEU A 77 12.12 2.20 3.57
CA LEU A 77 12.18 0.75 3.29
C LEU A 77 11.26 0.38 2.13
N GLY A 78 10.04 0.92 2.12
CA GLY A 78 9.07 0.69 1.06
C GLY A 78 9.53 1.20 -0.31
N ALA A 79 10.18 2.36 -0.35
CA ALA A 79 10.66 2.89 -1.62
C ALA A 79 11.95 2.21 -2.11
N ILE A 80 12.89 1.88 -1.22
CA ILE A 80 14.08 1.08 -1.57
C ILE A 80 13.68 -0.30 -2.08
N GLY A 81 12.78 -0.98 -1.35
CA GLY A 81 12.28 -2.29 -1.74
C GLY A 81 11.54 -2.27 -3.07
N LEU A 82 10.70 -1.24 -3.30
CA LEU A 82 10.02 -1.05 -4.58
C LEU A 82 11.02 -0.87 -5.72
N GLY A 83 12.03 -0.02 -5.52
CA GLY A 83 13.11 0.21 -6.49
C GLY A 83 13.86 -1.07 -6.82
N ALA A 84 14.29 -1.81 -5.79
CA ALA A 84 14.98 -3.09 -5.95
C ALA A 84 14.10 -4.12 -6.69
N GLY A 85 12.82 -4.25 -6.31
CA GLY A 85 11.85 -5.11 -6.98
C GLY A 85 11.70 -4.77 -8.46
N CYS A 86 11.65 -3.47 -8.80
CA CYS A 86 11.61 -3.01 -10.18
C CYS A 86 12.91 -3.36 -10.94
N VAL A 87 14.10 -3.11 -10.37
CA VAL A 87 15.38 -3.49 -11.02
C VAL A 87 15.44 -5.00 -11.30
N MET A 88 15.02 -5.82 -10.34
CA MET A 88 15.03 -7.27 -10.50
C MET A 88 14.04 -7.73 -11.58
N GLY A 89 12.88 -7.07 -11.67
CA GLY A 89 11.87 -7.34 -12.69
C GLY A 89 12.27 -6.91 -14.11
N LEU A 90 13.35 -6.12 -14.28
CA LEU A 90 13.87 -5.76 -15.61
C LEU A 90 14.57 -6.92 -16.32
N LYS A 91 14.97 -7.97 -15.59
CA LYS A 91 15.72 -9.09 -16.17
C LYS A 91 14.80 -9.94 -17.08
N GLY A 92 15.05 -9.90 -18.39
CA GLY A 92 14.42 -10.80 -19.37
C GLY A 92 13.10 -10.31 -19.98
N GLY A 93 12.74 -9.03 -19.81
CA GLY A 93 11.49 -8.47 -20.33
C GLY A 93 11.63 -7.70 -21.66
N GLY A 94 10.55 -7.66 -22.45
CA GLY A 94 10.44 -6.78 -23.61
C GLY A 94 10.32 -5.29 -23.25
N THR A 95 10.17 -4.42 -24.26
CA THR A 95 10.09 -2.95 -24.09
C THR A 95 9.07 -2.49 -23.06
N ALA A 96 7.90 -3.14 -22.97
CA ALA A 96 6.87 -2.82 -21.98
C ALA A 96 7.34 -3.02 -20.53
N VAL A 97 8.08 -4.11 -20.25
CA VAL A 97 8.62 -4.38 -18.91
C VAL A 97 9.66 -3.33 -18.53
N LEU A 98 10.49 -2.93 -19.50
CA LEU A 98 11.49 -1.88 -19.30
C LEU A 98 10.84 -0.54 -18.94
N VAL A 99 9.81 -0.12 -19.69
CA VAL A 99 9.10 1.14 -19.43
C VAL A 99 8.43 1.11 -18.06
N ILE A 100 7.75 0.02 -17.70
CA ILE A 100 7.09 -0.13 -16.38
C ILE A 100 8.13 -0.15 -15.26
N GLY A 101 9.25 -0.85 -15.44
CA GLY A 101 10.33 -0.90 -14.45
C GLY A 101 10.98 0.46 -14.23
N LEU A 102 11.25 1.22 -15.30
CA LEU A 102 11.76 2.60 -15.20
C LEU A 102 10.76 3.51 -14.48
N LEU A 103 9.48 3.43 -14.82
CA LEU A 103 8.43 4.18 -14.14
C LEU A 103 8.36 3.83 -12.65
N GLY A 104 8.59 2.57 -12.29
CA GLY A 104 8.70 2.10 -10.92
C GLY A 104 9.93 2.65 -10.19
N LEU A 105 11.08 2.79 -10.86
CA LEU A 105 12.27 3.43 -10.30
C LEU A 105 12.05 4.93 -10.05
N PHE A 106 11.42 5.63 -10.99
CA PHE A 106 11.01 7.02 -10.78
C PHE A 106 9.98 7.13 -9.65
N GLY A 107 9.04 6.18 -9.56
CA GLY A 107 8.09 6.06 -8.45
C GLY A 107 8.78 5.89 -7.09
N ALA A 108 9.75 4.99 -7.00
CA ALA A 108 10.53 4.75 -5.79
C ALA A 108 11.29 6.02 -5.36
N LEU A 109 11.98 6.69 -6.28
CA LEU A 109 12.68 7.95 -5.99
C LEU A 109 11.71 9.05 -5.52
N ALA A 110 10.57 9.18 -6.20
CA ALA A 110 9.55 10.15 -5.86
C ALA A 110 8.98 9.90 -4.45
N LEU A 111 8.70 8.64 -4.10
CA LEU A 111 8.24 8.26 -2.76
C LEU A 111 9.31 8.52 -1.68
N LEU A 112 10.60 8.28 -1.97
CA LEU A 112 11.70 8.64 -1.06
C LEU A 112 11.71 10.13 -0.78
N LEU A 113 11.67 10.96 -1.83
CA LEU A 113 11.63 12.41 -1.71
C LEU A 113 10.39 12.87 -0.92
N GLY A 114 9.22 12.29 -1.20
CA GLY A 114 7.99 12.53 -0.44
C GLY A 114 8.14 12.23 1.05
N GLY A 115 8.84 11.15 1.42
CA GLY A 115 9.18 10.83 2.81
C GLY A 115 10.11 11.85 3.45
N VAL A 116 11.13 12.32 2.72
CA VAL A 116 12.07 13.35 3.21
C VAL A 116 11.36 14.68 3.45
N PHE A 117 10.49 15.11 2.53
CA PHE A 117 9.70 16.33 2.70
C PHE A 117 8.74 16.24 3.89
N ARG A 118 8.06 15.11 4.08
CA ARG A 118 7.23 14.84 5.26
C ARG A 118 8.01 14.96 6.57
N MET A 119 9.26 14.49 6.61
CA MET A 119 10.13 14.66 7.78
C MET A 119 10.56 16.11 8.02
N LYS A 120 10.79 16.89 6.95
CA LYS A 120 11.15 18.31 7.03
C LYS A 120 9.95 19.23 7.29
N LYS A 121 8.75 18.67 7.54
CA LYS A 121 7.50 19.41 7.77
C LYS A 121 7.06 20.25 6.57
N SER A 122 7.63 20.02 5.39
CA SER A 122 7.20 20.67 4.16
C SER A 122 6.14 19.82 3.47
N VAL A 123 5.24 20.49 2.75
CA VAL A 123 4.24 19.81 1.92
C VAL A 123 4.96 19.27 0.68
N PRO A 124 5.06 17.95 0.49
CA PRO A 124 5.60 17.39 -0.74
C PRO A 124 4.70 17.78 -1.90
N SER A 125 5.30 18.21 -3.01
CA SER A 125 4.56 18.43 -4.26
C SER A 125 3.90 17.12 -4.71
N ALA A 126 2.75 17.21 -5.38
CA ALA A 126 2.07 16.06 -5.97
C ALA A 126 2.98 15.25 -6.91
N ALA A 127 3.99 15.89 -7.52
CA ALA A 127 5.01 15.23 -8.33
C ALA A 127 5.80 14.15 -7.58
N CYS A 128 5.86 14.19 -6.24
CA CYS A 128 6.48 13.14 -5.42
C CYS A 128 5.64 11.85 -5.35
N TYR A 129 4.41 11.86 -5.86
CA TYR A 129 3.48 10.73 -5.79
C TYR A 129 3.03 10.25 -7.17
N VAL A 130 2.86 11.17 -8.14
CA VAL A 130 2.35 10.84 -9.49
C VAL A 130 3.14 9.71 -10.17
N PRO A 131 4.48 9.67 -10.17
CA PRO A 131 5.22 8.57 -10.81
C PRO A 131 4.89 7.20 -10.22
N ALA A 132 4.70 7.11 -8.90
CA ALA A 132 4.31 5.87 -8.24
C ALA A 132 2.87 5.46 -8.57
N ILE A 133 1.95 6.42 -8.67
CA ILE A 133 0.56 6.17 -9.10
C ILE A 133 0.55 5.59 -10.52
N LEU A 134 1.26 6.24 -11.45
CA LEU A 134 1.37 5.78 -12.84
C LEU A 134 2.00 4.39 -12.91
N TYR A 135 3.04 4.12 -12.11
CA TYR A 135 3.64 2.80 -12.00
C TYR A 135 2.60 1.74 -11.60
N TYR A 136 1.84 1.96 -10.52
CA TYR A 136 0.83 1.01 -10.08
C TYR A 136 -0.26 0.78 -11.13
N VAL A 137 -0.69 1.84 -11.84
CA VAL A 137 -1.65 1.74 -12.94
C VAL A 137 -1.09 0.89 -14.08
N CYS A 138 0.11 1.21 -14.57
CA CYS A 138 0.72 0.49 -15.69
C CYS A 138 1.01 -0.97 -15.33
N LYS A 139 1.51 -1.22 -14.11
CA LYS A 139 1.74 -2.59 -13.61
C LYS A 139 0.43 -3.37 -13.50
N LEU A 140 -0.63 -2.76 -12.97
CA LEU A 140 -1.95 -3.38 -12.88
C LEU A 140 -2.46 -3.82 -14.25
N PHE A 141 -2.45 -2.93 -15.25
CA PHE A 141 -2.90 -3.29 -16.61
C PHE A 141 -2.03 -4.36 -17.25
N TYR A 142 -0.71 -4.30 -17.03
CA TYR A 142 0.23 -5.26 -17.59
C TYR A 142 0.06 -6.66 -17.01
N ASP A 143 0.00 -6.76 -15.68
CA ASP A 143 -0.14 -8.04 -14.98
C ASP A 143 -1.57 -8.61 -15.17
N PHE A 144 -2.60 -7.76 -15.21
CA PHE A 144 -3.97 -8.20 -15.46
C PHE A 144 -4.12 -8.93 -16.80
N ARG A 145 -3.49 -8.42 -17.86
CA ARG A 145 -3.50 -9.10 -19.17
C ARG A 145 -2.86 -10.49 -19.12
N ARG A 146 -1.85 -10.68 -18.27
CA ARG A 146 -1.18 -11.98 -18.10
C ARG A 146 -2.03 -12.93 -17.26
N TRP A 147 -2.64 -12.44 -16.18
CA TRP A 147 -3.55 -13.24 -15.34
C TRP A 147 -4.77 -13.74 -16.10
N MET A 148 -5.24 -13.02 -17.13
CA MET A 148 -6.31 -13.49 -17.99
C MET A 148 -5.99 -14.77 -18.77
N HIS A 149 -4.71 -15.12 -18.95
CA HIS A 149 -4.31 -16.32 -19.68
C HIS A 149 -4.19 -17.57 -18.79
N ASP A 150 -4.05 -17.42 -17.46
CA ASP A 150 -3.94 -18.53 -16.51
C ASP A 150 -4.80 -18.28 -15.25
N PRO A 151 -6.04 -18.80 -15.20
CA PRO A 151 -7.06 -18.39 -14.23
C PRO A 151 -6.95 -19.16 -12.90
N ALA A 152 -5.88 -18.96 -12.14
CA ALA A 152 -5.93 -19.15 -10.69
C ALA A 152 -6.70 -17.97 -10.06
N ILE A 153 -8.04 -18.01 -10.16
CA ILE A 153 -8.92 -16.85 -9.96
C ILE A 153 -8.66 -16.11 -8.65
N LEU A 154 -8.47 -16.85 -7.56
CA LEU A 154 -8.32 -16.24 -6.25
C LEU A 154 -6.91 -15.68 -6.00
N ASP A 155 -5.87 -16.27 -6.60
CA ASP A 155 -4.48 -15.82 -6.43
C ASP A 155 -4.27 -14.41 -7.02
N TYR A 156 -4.79 -14.18 -8.23
CA TYR A 156 -4.62 -12.86 -8.86
C TYR A 156 -5.52 -11.79 -8.23
N CYS A 157 -6.65 -12.15 -7.62
CA CYS A 157 -7.54 -11.19 -6.95
C CYS A 157 -6.81 -10.40 -5.85
N PHE A 158 -5.97 -11.06 -5.04
CA PHE A 158 -5.23 -10.37 -3.99
C PHE A 158 -4.16 -9.43 -4.55
N CYS A 159 -3.45 -9.84 -5.59
CA CYS A 159 -2.51 -8.98 -6.32
C CYS A 159 -3.19 -7.76 -6.94
N LEU A 160 -4.37 -7.97 -7.56
CA LEU A 160 -5.19 -6.93 -8.15
C LEU A 160 -5.65 -5.94 -7.07
N PHE A 161 -6.23 -6.42 -5.97
CA PHE A 161 -6.66 -5.56 -4.87
C PHE A 161 -5.50 -4.81 -4.22
N ALA A 162 -4.33 -5.43 -4.08
CA ALA A 162 -3.13 -4.78 -3.57
C ALA A 162 -2.73 -3.58 -4.45
N LEU A 163 -2.59 -3.78 -5.76
CA LEU A 163 -2.21 -2.72 -6.70
C LEU A 163 -3.24 -1.57 -6.73
N ILE A 164 -4.54 -1.89 -6.71
CA ILE A 164 -5.60 -0.88 -6.62
C ILE A 164 -5.49 -0.09 -5.31
N CYS A 165 -5.30 -0.77 -4.18
CA CYS A 165 -5.16 -0.11 -2.88
C CYS A 165 -3.90 0.77 -2.82
N PHE A 166 -2.76 0.30 -3.34
CA PHE A 166 -1.52 1.09 -3.42
C PHE A 166 -1.70 2.35 -4.26
N MET A 167 -2.35 2.21 -5.41
CA MET A 167 -2.68 3.33 -6.30
C MET A 167 -3.58 4.35 -5.60
N ILE A 168 -4.71 3.91 -5.04
CA ILE A 168 -5.69 4.82 -4.42
C ILE A 168 -5.15 5.44 -3.14
N ALA A 169 -4.40 4.70 -2.32
CA ALA A 169 -3.76 5.23 -1.12
C ALA A 169 -2.74 6.32 -1.49
N THR A 170 -1.88 6.06 -2.47
CA THR A 170 -0.89 7.04 -2.96
C THR A 170 -1.58 8.25 -3.59
N TYR A 171 -2.67 8.05 -4.34
CA TYR A 171 -3.51 9.14 -4.87
C TYR A 171 -4.09 10.02 -3.76
N HIS A 172 -4.67 9.41 -2.72
CA HIS A 172 -5.18 10.17 -1.60
C HIS A 172 -4.07 10.85 -0.80
N ALA A 173 -2.87 10.27 -0.70
CA ALA A 173 -1.72 10.96 -0.12
C ALA A 173 -1.35 12.20 -0.93
N ALA A 174 -1.31 12.09 -2.27
CA ALA A 174 -1.06 13.21 -3.17
C ALA A 174 -2.13 14.32 -3.08
N SER A 175 -3.40 13.96 -2.84
CA SER A 175 -4.48 14.96 -2.71
C SER A 175 -4.30 15.92 -1.53
N PHE A 176 -3.55 15.51 -0.50
CA PHE A 176 -3.19 16.41 0.60
C PHE A 176 -2.18 17.49 0.18
N SER A 177 -1.39 17.29 -0.89
CA SER A 177 -0.52 18.33 -1.45
C SER A 177 -1.30 19.55 -1.95
N PHE A 178 -2.61 19.40 -2.17
CA PHE A 178 -3.53 20.46 -2.58
C PHE A 178 -4.55 20.81 -1.49
N ASP A 179 -4.40 20.31 -0.26
CA ASP A 179 -5.37 20.43 0.83
C ASP A 179 -6.80 19.91 0.51
N HIS A 180 -6.91 19.05 -0.50
CA HIS A 180 -8.14 18.33 -0.88
C HIS A 180 -8.10 16.87 -0.39
N GLY A 181 -7.38 16.63 0.70
CA GLY A 181 -7.15 15.32 1.26
C GLY A 181 -8.42 14.64 1.78
N GLY A 182 -8.45 13.32 1.69
CA GLY A 182 -9.53 12.50 2.26
C GLY A 182 -9.00 11.58 3.35
N ARG A 183 -8.85 12.06 4.61
CA ARG A 183 -8.24 11.26 5.70
C ARG A 183 -8.85 9.87 5.87
N ARG A 184 -10.19 9.77 5.85
CA ARG A 184 -10.90 8.48 5.99
C ARG A 184 -10.57 7.53 4.83
N ARG A 185 -10.59 8.05 3.59
CA ARG A 185 -10.29 7.26 2.39
C ARG A 185 -8.83 6.83 2.37
N LEU A 186 -7.90 7.75 2.69
CA LEU A 186 -6.49 7.43 2.85
C LEU A 186 -6.29 6.29 3.85
N CYS A 187 -6.89 6.39 5.04
CA CYS A 187 -6.79 5.35 6.07
C CYS A 187 -7.32 4.00 5.62
N PHE A 188 -8.50 3.97 4.98
CA PHE A 188 -9.11 2.72 4.53
C PHE A 188 -8.24 2.03 3.48
N TYR A 189 -7.88 2.75 2.42
CA TYR A 189 -7.11 2.17 1.31
C TYR A 189 -5.67 1.86 1.71
N SER A 190 -5.07 2.61 2.63
CA SER A 190 -3.73 2.29 3.13
C SER A 190 -3.72 1.04 3.99
N LEU A 191 -4.71 0.83 4.88
CA LEU A 191 -4.85 -0.42 5.65
C LEU A 191 -5.15 -1.61 4.74
N CYS A 192 -6.03 -1.44 3.75
CA CYS A 192 -6.29 -2.48 2.75
C CYS A 192 -5.03 -2.77 1.92
N GLY A 193 -4.24 -1.75 1.57
CA GLY A 193 -2.97 -1.91 0.87
C GLY A 193 -1.97 -2.72 1.68
N VAL A 194 -1.84 -2.46 2.99
CA VAL A 194 -0.99 -3.29 3.87
C VAL A 194 -1.46 -4.75 3.86
N PHE A 195 -2.76 -4.96 4.05
CA PHE A 195 -3.34 -6.30 4.14
C PHE A 195 -3.21 -7.09 2.84
N PHE A 196 -3.72 -6.55 1.74
CA PHE A 196 -3.70 -7.21 0.43
C PHE A 196 -2.28 -7.29 -0.12
N GLY A 197 -1.44 -6.28 0.11
CA GLY A 197 -0.03 -6.32 -0.26
C GLY A 197 0.72 -7.45 0.42
N ALA A 198 0.54 -7.62 1.74
CA ALA A 198 1.17 -8.72 2.46
C ALA A 198 0.60 -10.09 2.04
N THR A 199 -0.71 -10.18 1.85
CA THR A 199 -1.38 -11.40 1.37
C THR A 199 -0.88 -11.78 -0.03
N ALA A 200 -0.73 -10.82 -0.93
CA ALA A 200 -0.27 -11.02 -2.30
C ALA A 200 1.19 -11.51 -2.40
N MET A 201 2.01 -11.40 -1.34
CA MET A 201 3.38 -11.91 -1.37
C MET A 201 3.44 -13.44 -1.47
N ALA A 202 2.41 -14.16 -1.00
CA ALA A 202 2.43 -15.63 -1.03
C ALA A 202 2.40 -16.13 -2.49
N GLY A 203 3.41 -16.91 -2.85
CA GLY A 203 3.57 -17.47 -4.20
C GLY A 203 4.21 -16.54 -5.24
N GLN A 204 4.67 -15.35 -4.84
CA GLN A 204 5.40 -14.45 -5.74
C GLN A 204 6.88 -14.83 -5.83
N ASP A 205 7.49 -14.46 -6.95
CA ASP A 205 8.94 -14.45 -7.10
C ASP A 205 9.55 -13.30 -6.27
N LEU A 206 10.88 -13.25 -6.18
CA LEU A 206 11.56 -12.25 -5.36
C LEU A 206 11.27 -10.80 -5.82
N SER A 207 11.10 -10.56 -7.12
CA SER A 207 10.70 -9.24 -7.63
C SER A 207 9.29 -8.88 -7.17
N GLY A 208 8.31 -9.77 -7.35
CA GLY A 208 6.94 -9.57 -6.89
C GLY A 208 6.87 -9.36 -5.36
N LEU A 209 7.58 -10.17 -4.58
CA LEU A 209 7.61 -10.06 -3.12
C LEU A 209 8.15 -8.69 -2.66
N LEU A 210 9.21 -8.20 -3.30
CA LEU A 210 9.73 -6.85 -3.04
C LEU A 210 8.72 -5.77 -3.43
N ILE A 211 8.05 -5.89 -4.57
CA ILE A 211 7.06 -4.88 -5.00
C ILE A 211 5.87 -4.84 -4.04
N TYR A 212 5.23 -5.97 -3.77
CA TYR A 212 4.04 -6.00 -2.90
C TYR A 212 4.38 -5.69 -1.44
N GLY A 213 5.44 -6.28 -0.91
CA GLY A 213 5.87 -6.04 0.47
C GLY A 213 6.34 -4.61 0.70
N ALA A 214 7.11 -4.04 -0.23
CA ALA A 214 7.61 -2.68 -0.07
C ALA A 214 6.52 -1.63 -0.27
N SER A 215 5.61 -1.82 -1.24
CA SER A 215 4.42 -0.96 -1.37
C SER A 215 3.47 -1.07 -0.18
N ALA A 216 3.37 -2.25 0.46
CA ALA A 216 2.67 -2.40 1.74
C ALA A 216 3.34 -1.59 2.86
N CYS A 217 4.68 -1.53 2.92
CA CYS A 217 5.41 -0.66 3.85
C CYS A 217 5.13 0.83 3.62
N VAL A 218 5.03 1.29 2.37
CA VAL A 218 4.63 2.67 2.05
C VAL A 218 3.20 2.94 2.52
N CYS A 219 2.28 2.01 2.29
CA CYS A 219 0.91 2.12 2.76
C CYS A 219 0.81 2.11 4.29
N LEU A 220 1.66 1.33 4.97
CA LEU A 220 1.75 1.36 6.43
C LEU A 220 2.15 2.75 6.93
N ALA A 221 3.09 3.39 6.23
CA ALA A 221 3.51 4.76 6.52
C ALA A 221 2.30 5.73 6.43
N TYR A 222 1.50 5.63 5.36
CA TYR A 222 0.26 6.41 5.21
C TYR A 222 -0.78 6.09 6.29
N ALA A 223 -0.96 4.82 6.65
CA ALA A 223 -1.88 4.40 7.70
C ALA A 223 -1.48 4.97 9.07
N MET A 224 -0.19 4.95 9.41
CA MET A 224 0.34 5.54 10.65
C MET A 224 0.04 7.04 10.74
N GLN A 225 0.19 7.78 9.64
CA GLN A 225 -0.13 9.20 9.58
C GLN A 225 -1.65 9.43 9.68
N ALA A 226 -2.45 8.69 8.92
CA ALA A 226 -3.91 8.84 8.92
C ALA A 226 -4.57 8.48 10.27
N LEU A 227 -4.06 7.45 10.96
CA LEU A 227 -4.55 7.00 12.27
C LEU A 227 -3.97 7.81 13.44
N GLY A 228 -2.92 8.60 13.19
CA GLY A 228 -2.31 9.46 14.21
C GLY A 228 -3.32 10.44 14.81
N ASN A 229 -3.35 10.53 16.14
CA ASN A 229 -4.02 11.64 16.81
C ASN A 229 -3.13 12.89 16.63
N GLY A 230 -3.63 13.89 15.91
CA GLY A 230 -2.94 15.17 15.67
C GLY A 230 -2.86 16.08 16.88
N LYS A 231 -2.52 15.54 18.05
CA LYS A 231 -2.18 16.28 19.28
C LYS A 231 -1.01 15.59 19.95
#